data_AF-A0A450W1T2-F1
#
_entry.id   AF-A0A450W1T2-F1
#
_cell.length_a   1.000
_cell.length_b   1.000
_cell.length_c   1.000
_cell.angle_alpha   90.00
_cell.angle_beta   90.00
_cell.angle_gamma   90.00
#
_symmetry.space_group_name_H-M   'P 1'
#
loop_
_entity.id
_entity.type
_entity.pdbx_description
1 polymer ?
#
loop_
_entity_poly.entity_id
_entity_poly.type
_entity_poly.pdbx_seq_one_letter_code
_entity_poly.pdbx_strand_id
1 'polypeptide(L)'
;MVPDLLEEILLLCVCAAISGADGWKSIAEFGRTKLNWLRKFLEFKNGTPSDDCIGWVMARLSPTALQECFITWTKSIADLTKGDVIAIDGK
;
A
#
# COMPACT_ATOMS: atom_id res chain seq x y z
N MET A 1 -8.47 -16.98 11.38
CA MET A 1 -7.58 -16.63 10.25
C MET A 1 -7.88 -15.18 9.91
N VAL A 2 -6.88 -14.30 9.80
CA VAL A 2 -7.07 -12.86 9.52
C VAL A 2 -6.92 -12.69 8.01
N PRO A 3 -8.00 -12.84 7.20
CA PRO A 3 -7.90 -12.78 5.74
C PRO A 3 -7.41 -11.42 5.23
N ASP A 4 -7.47 -10.37 6.04
CA ASP A 4 -7.28 -8.99 5.58
C ASP A 4 -5.84 -8.45 5.78
N LEU A 5 -4.95 -9.17 6.49
CA LEU A 5 -3.65 -8.60 6.91
C LEU A 5 -2.69 -8.30 5.75
N LEU A 6 -2.65 -9.18 4.73
CA LEU A 6 -1.78 -8.95 3.57
C LEU A 6 -2.29 -7.76 2.75
N GLU A 7 -3.59 -7.68 2.53
CA GLU A 7 -4.21 -6.56 1.80
C GLU A 7 -4.00 -5.23 2.53
N GLU A 8 -4.16 -5.22 3.85
CA GLU A 8 -3.89 -4.05 4.70
C GLU A 8 -2.43 -3.59 4.62
N ILE A 9 -1.46 -4.52 4.62
CA ILE A 9 -0.03 -4.22 4.46
C ILE A 9 0.26 -3.68 3.06
N LEU A 10 -0.30 -4.29 2.01
CA LEU A 10 -0.07 -3.85 0.63
C LEU A 10 -0.66 -2.47 0.39
N LEU A 11 -1.90 -2.23 0.84
CA LEU A 11 -2.54 -0.91 0.77
C LEU A 11 -1.70 0.14 1.51
N LEU A 12 -1.27 -0.17 2.73
CA LEU A 12 -0.43 0.71 3.53
C LEU A 12 0.88 1.06 2.81
N CYS A 13 1.60 0.07 2.30
CA CYS A 13 2.86 0.26 1.58
C CYS A 13 2.67 1.13 0.34
N VAL A 14 1.65 0.87 -0.49
CA VAL A 14 1.38 1.65 -1.71
C VAL A 14 1.02 3.10 -1.38
N CYS A 15 0.09 3.32 -0.45
CA CYS A 15 -0.32 4.68 -0.06
C CYS A 15 0.83 5.48 0.56
N ALA A 16 1.63 4.85 1.42
CA ALA A 16 2.77 5.49 2.05
C ALA A 16 3.86 5.82 1.01
N ALA A 17 4.20 4.88 0.12
CA ALA A 17 5.22 5.09 -0.91
C ALA A 17 4.84 6.22 -1.89
N ILE A 18 3.59 6.27 -2.36
CA ILE A 18 3.09 7.36 -3.21
C ILE A 18 3.11 8.70 -2.46
N SER A 19 2.93 8.67 -1.13
CA SER A 19 3.02 9.86 -0.27
C SER A 19 4.47 10.25 0.08
N GLY A 20 5.48 9.58 -0.50
CA GLY A 20 6.90 9.88 -0.31
C GLY A 20 7.55 9.22 0.91
N ALA A 21 6.92 8.23 1.52
CA ALA A 21 7.54 7.46 2.59
C ALA A 21 8.69 6.59 2.05
N ASP A 22 9.88 6.74 2.62
CA ASP A 22 11.07 5.93 2.31
C ASP A 22 11.42 4.99 3.48
N GLY A 23 11.36 3.69 3.23
CA GLY A 23 11.65 2.62 4.21
C GLY A 23 10.50 2.28 5.19
N TRP A 24 10.65 1.16 5.90
CA TRP A 24 9.58 0.58 6.75
C TRP A 24 9.15 1.47 7.90
N LYS A 25 10.09 2.21 8.50
CA LYS A 25 9.82 3.11 9.62
C LYS A 25 8.89 4.25 9.23
N SER A 26 9.13 4.87 8.06
CA SER A 26 8.28 5.96 7.56
C SER A 26 6.92 5.45 7.10
N ILE A 27 6.85 4.23 6.55
CA ILE A 27 5.58 3.56 6.21
C ILE A 27 4.75 3.27 7.46
N ALA A 28 5.36 2.74 8.52
CA ALA A 28 4.68 2.50 9.80
C ALA A 28 4.16 3.82 10.41
N GLU A 29 4.95 4.89 10.32
CA GLU A 29 4.55 6.21 10.81
C GLU A 29 3.39 6.81 10.00
N PHE A 30 3.42 6.67 8.68
CA PHE A 30 2.29 7.02 7.82
C PHE A 30 1.03 6.27 8.24
N GLY A 31 1.14 4.95 8.48
CA GLY A 31 0.04 4.10 8.91
C GLY A 31 -0.62 4.60 10.21
N ARG A 32 0.20 4.92 11.22
CA ARG A 32 -0.28 5.48 12.49
C ARG A 32 -0.96 6.83 12.28
N THR A 33 -0.33 7.71 11.48
CA THR A 33 -0.82 9.07 11.23
C THR A 33 -2.12 9.09 10.41
N LYS A 34 -2.28 8.12 9.49
CA LYS A 34 -3.39 8.07 8.54
C LYS A 34 -4.36 6.91 8.78
N LEU A 35 -4.32 6.26 9.95
CA LEU A 35 -5.16 5.09 10.26
C LEU A 35 -6.65 5.33 9.98
N ASN A 36 -7.19 6.48 10.40
CA ASN A 36 -8.60 6.81 10.16
C ASN A 36 -8.94 6.99 8.66
N TRP A 37 -7.97 7.41 7.85
CA TRP A 37 -8.13 7.50 6.40
C TRP A 37 -8.01 6.13 5.73
N LEU A 38 -7.05 5.32 6.16
CA LEU A 38 -6.88 3.93 5.71
C LEU A 38 -8.12 3.08 5.98
N ARG A 39 -8.80 3.34 7.11
CA ARG A 39 -10.07 2.72 7.49
C ARG A 39 -11.25 2.95 6.55
N LYS A 40 -11.11 3.85 5.57
CA LYS A 40 -12.11 4.06 4.51
C LYS A 40 -12.03 2.99 3.42
N PHE A 41 -10.93 2.23 3.36
CA PHE A 41 -10.66 1.24 2.32
C PHE A 41 -10.66 -0.19 2.87
N LEU A 42 -10.02 -0.43 4.02
CA LEU A 42 -9.95 -1.72 4.72
C LEU A 42 -10.16 -1.50 6.23
N GLU A 43 -10.43 -2.54 7.02
CA GLU A 43 -10.90 -2.34 8.41
C GLU A 43 -9.81 -1.92 9.41
N PHE A 44 -8.57 -2.37 9.25
CA PHE A 44 -7.47 -2.18 10.21
C PHE A 44 -7.92 -2.43 11.66
N LYS A 45 -8.57 -3.58 11.89
CA LYS A 45 -9.18 -3.96 13.19
C LYS A 45 -8.18 -3.85 14.34
N ASN A 46 -6.94 -4.28 14.09
CA ASN A 46 -5.85 -4.29 15.07
C ASN A 46 -4.91 -3.07 14.95
N GLY A 47 -5.32 -2.02 14.21
CA GLY A 47 -4.45 -0.90 13.87
C GLY A 47 -3.48 -1.24 12.72
N THR A 48 -2.48 -0.38 12.53
CA THR A 48 -1.46 -0.59 11.49
C THR A 48 -0.27 -1.41 12.04
N PRO A 49 0.34 -2.27 11.21
CA PRO A 49 1.49 -3.08 11.61
C PRO A 49 2.72 -2.22 11.96
N SER A 50 3.64 -2.79 12.75
CA SER A 50 4.96 -2.20 12.99
C SER A 50 5.85 -2.30 11.75
N ASP A 51 6.91 -1.51 11.72
CA ASP A 51 7.95 -1.54 10.70
C ASP A 51 8.62 -2.93 10.59
N ASP A 52 8.88 -3.60 11.70
CA ASP A 52 9.36 -4.99 11.71
C ASP A 52 8.36 -5.94 11.04
N CYS A 53 7.08 -5.82 11.37
CA CYS A 53 6.03 -6.68 10.80
C CYS A 53 5.90 -6.47 9.29
N ILE A 54 5.93 -5.21 8.84
CA ILE A 54 5.90 -4.86 7.41
C ILE A 54 7.11 -5.48 6.71
N GLY A 55 8.32 -5.24 7.21
CA GLY A 55 9.54 -5.79 6.62
C GLY A 55 9.52 -7.32 6.56
N TRP A 56 9.03 -7.98 7.60
CA TRP A 56 8.91 -9.44 7.64
C TRP A 56 7.93 -10.01 6.62
N VAL A 57 6.76 -9.39 6.47
CA VAL A 57 5.77 -9.86 5.49
C VAL A 57 6.27 -9.60 4.08
N MET A 58 6.77 -8.40 3.80
CA MET A 58 7.28 -8.04 2.46
C MET A 58 8.48 -8.91 2.05
N ALA A 59 9.37 -9.27 2.98
CA ALA A 59 10.51 -10.15 2.70
C ALA A 59 10.11 -11.59 2.34
N ARG A 60 8.88 -12.02 2.65
CA ARG A 60 8.36 -13.36 2.31
C ARG A 60 7.59 -13.37 0.99
N LEU A 61 7.25 -12.20 0.44
CA LEU A 61 6.62 -12.10 -0.86
C LEU A 61 7.67 -12.27 -1.96
N SER A 62 7.31 -12.95 -3.05
CA SER A 62 8.14 -12.98 -4.25
C SER A 62 8.17 -11.58 -4.86
N PRO A 63 9.36 -10.94 -4.97
CA PRO A 63 9.46 -9.60 -5.53
C PRO A 63 8.94 -9.55 -6.98
N THR A 64 9.24 -10.59 -7.76
CA THR A 64 8.80 -10.71 -9.15
C THR A 64 7.29 -10.82 -9.26
N ALA A 65 6.66 -11.69 -8.45
CA ALA A 65 5.21 -11.85 -8.49
C ALA A 65 4.49 -10.57 -8.04
N LEU A 66 5.01 -9.90 -7.00
CA LEU A 66 4.45 -8.63 -6.53
C LEU A 66 4.52 -7.55 -7.63
N GLN A 67 5.66 -7.43 -8.32
CA GLN A 67 5.84 -6.50 -9.42
C GLN A 67 4.87 -6.80 -10.58
N GLU A 68 4.73 -8.06 -10.98
CA GLU A 68 3.81 -8.49 -12.03
C GLU A 68 2.35 -8.18 -11.68
N CYS A 69 1.94 -8.47 -10.45
CA CYS A 69 0.60 -8.12 -9.96
C CYS A 69 0.38 -6.61 -9.95
N PHE A 70 1.37 -5.84 -9.49
CA PHE A 70 1.28 -4.37 -9.44
C PHE A 70 1.19 -3.74 -10.84
N ILE A 71 1.97 -4.22 -11.80
CA ILE A 71 1.91 -3.78 -13.21
C ILE A 71 0.55 -4.15 -13.81
N THR A 72 0.06 -5.36 -13.55
CA THR A 72 -1.26 -5.80 -14.04
C THR A 72 -2.39 -4.94 -13.48
N TRP A 73 -2.34 -4.65 -12.19
CA TRP A 73 -3.31 -3.78 -11.52
C TRP A 73 -3.29 -2.35 -12.07
N THR A 74 -2.11 -1.73 -12.20
CA THR A 74 -1.98 -0.37 -12.75
C THR A 74 -2.45 -0.27 -14.21
N LYS A 75 -2.17 -1.28 -15.04
CA LYS A 75 -2.73 -1.36 -16.41
C LYS A 75 -4.24 -1.43 -16.40
N SER A 76 -4.83 -2.27 -15.54
CA SER A 76 -6.29 -2.37 -15.41
C SER A 76 -6.92 -1.05 -15.00
N ILE A 77 -6.26 -0.24 -14.16
CA ILE A 77 -6.72 1.10 -13.82
C ILE A 77 -6.67 2.01 -15.06
N ALA A 78 -5.56 2.02 -15.80
CA ALA A 78 -5.41 2.84 -16.99
C ALA A 78 -6.47 2.52 -18.07
N ASP A 79 -6.80 1.24 -18.26
CA ASP A 79 -7.84 0.82 -19.18
C ASP A 79 -9.23 1.29 -18.73
N LEU A 80 -9.53 1.20 -17.43
CA LEU A 80 -10.78 1.68 -16.83
C LEU A 80 -10.93 3.21 -16.92
N THR A 81 -9.84 3.95 -16.78
CA THR A 81 -9.82 5.41 -16.93
C THR A 81 -9.67 5.88 -18.37
N LYS A 82 -9.62 4.97 -19.36
CA LYS A 82 -9.34 5.27 -20.78
C LYS A 82 -8.06 6.08 -21.00
N GLY A 83 -7.08 5.94 -20.10
CA GLY A 83 -5.87 6.74 -20.14
C GLY A 83 -6.04 8.19 -19.71
N ASP A 84 -7.14 8.55 -19.03
CA ASP A 84 -7.24 9.85 -18.34
C ASP A 84 -6.20 9.90 -17.22
N VAL A 85 -5.02 10.39 -17.59
CA VAL A 85 -3.93 10.69 -16.67
C VAL A 85 -4.15 12.10 -16.14
N ILE A 86 -4.65 12.21 -14.91
CA ILE A 86 -4.60 13.47 -14.17
C ILE A 86 -3.17 13.59 -13.64
N ALA A 87 -2.39 14.53 -14.20
CA ALA A 87 -1.10 14.89 -13.63
C ALA A 87 -1.33 15.50 -12.23
N ILE A 88 -0.97 14.76 -11.18
CA ILE A 88 -0.86 15.31 -9.84
C ILE A 88 0.56 15.84 -9.71
N ASP A 89 0.83 16.99 -10.36
CA ASP A 89 2.04 17.74 -10.08
C ASP A 89 1.87 18.47 -8.75
N GLY A 90 2.74 18.16 -7.80
CA GLY A 90 2.81 18.86 -6.53
C GLY A 90 3.74 20.06 -6.68
N LYS A 91 3.17 21.23 -6.96
CA LYS A 91 3.85 22.51 -6.76
C LYS A 91 2.99 23.48 -5.97
#